data_AF-A0A6V8MHF4-F1
#
_entry.id   AF-A0A6V8MHF4-F1
#
_cell.length_a   1.000
_cell.length_b   1.000
_cell.length_c   1.000
_cell.angle_alpha   90.00
_cell.angle_beta   90.00
_cell.angle_gamma   90.00
#
_symmetry.space_group_name_H-M   'P 1'
#
loop_
_entity.id
_entity.type
_entity.pdbx_description
1 polymer ?
#
loop_
_entity_poly.entity_id
_entity_poly.type
_entity_poly.pdbx_seq_one_letter_code
_entity_poly.pdbx_strand_id
1 'polypeptide(L)'
;MKRCIIMFSIMLPIAISGCGLYETKEDKQGRTIRVNRLTGDVAIVDGDKLVRVKSEKEVAQEKMREDKLSVTKGWDKSMLLNEIPVGLKTKWVDGIMSYQLSVEGNLRTRGTYFSEITAVFKDKDDFHIAKIPIKSNAFTGLVGFDGKTVSNMSYSDQLPLSKDEYARITSWELIWSGFKDQ
;
A
#
# COMPACT_ATOMS: atom_id res chain seq x y z
N MET A 1 63.67 -24.51 55.95
CA MET A 1 62.33 -24.60 55.33
C MET A 1 62.32 -23.74 54.08
N LYS A 2 61.97 -24.34 52.95
CA LYS A 2 61.86 -23.72 51.61
C LYS A 2 60.66 -22.77 51.59
N ARG A 3 60.78 -21.59 50.96
CA ARG A 3 59.80 -21.03 49.98
C ARG A 3 60.48 -20.04 49.03
N CYS A 4 60.68 -20.50 47.79
CA CYS A 4 60.83 -19.71 46.56
C CYS A 4 59.49 -19.09 46.17
N ILE A 5 59.45 -17.83 45.75
CA ILE A 5 58.49 -17.25 44.79
C ILE A 5 59.23 -16.10 44.09
N ILE A 6 60.05 -16.36 43.06
CA ILE A 6 59.72 -16.33 41.61
C ILE A 6 58.99 -15.05 41.17
N MET A 7 59.77 -14.15 40.56
CA MET A 7 59.32 -13.20 39.53
C MET A 7 58.58 -13.96 38.42
N PHE A 8 57.37 -13.54 38.07
CA PHE A 8 56.87 -13.73 36.70
C PHE A 8 56.17 -12.47 36.23
N SER A 9 56.91 -11.74 35.41
CA SER A 9 56.40 -10.83 34.39
C SER A 9 55.30 -11.52 33.60
N ILE A 10 54.09 -10.96 33.62
CA ILE A 10 53.12 -11.17 32.55
C ILE A 10 52.58 -9.79 32.19
N MET A 11 53.31 -9.14 31.28
CA MET A 11 52.69 -8.33 30.25
C MET A 11 51.62 -9.20 29.57
N LEU A 12 50.35 -8.98 29.93
CA LEU A 12 49.24 -9.47 29.13
C LEU A 12 48.80 -8.32 28.23
N PRO A 13 49.07 -8.38 26.91
CA PRO A 13 48.68 -7.33 25.99
C PRO A 13 47.15 -7.24 25.93
N ILE A 14 46.67 -6.00 26.00
CA ILE A 14 45.31 -5.57 25.71
C ILE A 14 45.01 -5.97 24.26
N ALA A 15 44.47 -7.17 24.05
CA ALA A 15 43.95 -7.66 22.77
C ALA A 15 42.41 -7.76 22.83
N ILE A 16 41.75 -6.75 23.40
CA ILE A 16 40.29 -6.58 23.36
C ILE A 16 39.97 -5.40 22.44
N SER A 17 40.43 -5.47 21.19
CA SER A 17 40.07 -4.51 20.14
C SER A 17 40.09 -5.25 18.82
N GLY A 18 38.98 -5.87 18.39
CA GLY A 18 38.98 -6.44 17.03
C GLY A 18 37.82 -7.29 16.57
N CYS A 19 36.95 -7.80 17.43
CA CYS A 19 35.73 -8.48 16.99
C CYS A 19 34.56 -7.49 16.94
N GLY A 20 34.70 -6.44 16.13
CA GLY A 20 33.58 -5.58 15.80
C GLY A 20 32.49 -6.41 15.13
N LEU A 21 31.25 -6.32 15.64
CA LEU A 21 30.04 -6.88 15.03
C LEU A 21 29.86 -6.39 13.58
N TYR A 22 30.52 -5.30 13.22
CA TYR A 22 30.47 -4.68 11.92
C TYR A 22 31.85 -4.62 11.28
N GLU A 23 31.88 -4.84 9.98
CA GLU A 23 33.06 -4.77 9.14
C GLU A 23 32.82 -3.77 8.02
N THR A 24 33.78 -2.89 7.77
CA THR A 24 33.71 -1.93 6.67
C THR A 24 34.49 -2.47 5.48
N LYS A 25 33.89 -2.51 4.29
CA LYS A 25 34.47 -3.00 3.03
C LYS A 25 34.12 -2.05 1.90
N GLU A 26 34.78 -2.21 0.76
CA GLU A 26 34.43 -1.50 -0.47
C GLU A 26 33.62 -2.45 -1.37
N ASP A 27 32.53 -1.98 -1.94
CA ASP A 27 31.72 -2.77 -2.88
C ASP A 27 32.29 -2.74 -4.30
N LYS A 28 31.68 -3.51 -5.21
CA LYS A 28 32.11 -3.58 -6.64
C LYS A 28 31.97 -2.27 -7.41
N GLN A 29 31.34 -1.25 -6.81
CA GLN A 29 31.08 0.07 -7.40
C GLN A 29 31.93 1.16 -6.73
N GLY A 30 32.89 0.79 -5.85
CA GLY A 30 33.78 1.71 -5.15
C GLY A 30 33.15 2.41 -3.95
N ARG A 31 32.01 1.93 -3.44
CA ARG A 31 31.32 2.54 -2.29
C ARG A 31 31.76 1.87 -1.00
N THR A 32 31.91 2.67 0.05
CA THR A 32 32.15 2.16 1.40
C THR A 32 30.87 1.56 1.96
N ILE A 33 30.91 0.26 2.27
CA ILE A 33 29.80 -0.48 2.88
C ILE A 33 30.18 -0.97 4.27
N ARG A 34 29.22 -0.97 5.19
CA ARG A 34 29.30 -1.54 6.52
C ARG A 34 28.44 -2.80 6.57
N VAL A 35 29.07 -3.93 6.86
CA VAL A 35 28.43 -5.25 6.91
C VAL A 35 28.34 -5.70 8.36
N ASN A 36 27.15 -6.04 8.84
CA ASN A 36 26.97 -6.73 10.10
C ASN A 36 27.38 -8.19 9.94
N ARG A 37 28.43 -8.62 10.62
CA ARG A 37 28.97 -10.00 10.52
C ARG A 37 28.02 -11.05 11.08
N LEU A 38 27.10 -10.68 11.98
CA LEU A 38 26.13 -11.61 12.57
C LEU A 38 24.88 -11.77 11.71
N THR A 39 24.33 -10.67 11.17
CA THR A 39 23.07 -10.70 10.42
C THR A 39 23.25 -10.72 8.90
N GLY A 40 24.45 -10.37 8.41
CA GLY A 40 24.70 -10.16 6.99
C GLY A 40 24.13 -8.85 6.45
N ASP A 41 23.54 -7.99 7.30
CA ASP A 41 22.99 -6.70 6.85
C ASP A 41 24.10 -5.80 6.30
N VAL A 42 23.84 -5.21 5.13
CA VAL A 42 24.76 -4.28 4.48
C VAL A 42 24.17 -2.87 4.51
N ALA A 43 24.96 -1.89 4.87
CA ALA A 43 24.62 -0.47 4.77
C ALA A 43 25.69 0.27 3.96
N ILE A 44 25.31 1.15 3.06
CA ILE A 44 26.23 2.06 2.38
C ILE A 44 26.51 3.24 3.31
N VAL A 45 27.77 3.64 3.43
CA VAL A 45 28.20 4.87 4.09
C VAL A 45 28.20 5.97 3.04
N ASP A 46 27.31 6.95 3.19
CA ASP A 46 27.20 8.12 2.31
C ASP A 46 27.35 9.40 3.16
N GLY A 47 28.57 9.93 3.20
CA GLY A 47 28.95 11.01 4.12
C GLY A 47 28.69 10.62 5.59
N ASP A 48 27.85 11.40 6.27
CA ASP A 48 27.47 11.17 7.67
C ASP A 48 26.28 10.20 7.84
N LYS A 49 25.76 9.61 6.75
CA LYS A 49 24.55 8.75 6.78
C LYS A 49 24.88 7.29 6.47
N LEU A 50 24.22 6.39 7.19
CA LEU A 50 24.20 4.95 6.88
C LEU A 50 22.88 4.61 6.20
N VAL A 51 22.95 4.19 4.93
CA VAL A 51 21.78 3.79 4.15
C VAL A 51 21.75 2.26 4.08
N ARG A 52 20.78 1.62 4.76
CA ARG A 52 20.62 0.15 4.70
C ARG A 52 20.31 -0.27 3.27
N VAL A 53 21.10 -1.21 2.76
CA VAL A 53 20.86 -1.87 1.48
C VAL A 53 19.84 -2.96 1.73
N LYS A 54 18.68 -2.87 1.06
CA LYS A 54 17.69 -3.94 1.07
C LYS A 54 18.31 -5.22 0.51
N SER A 55 18.09 -6.36 1.16
CA SER A 55 18.56 -7.63 0.62
C SER A 55 17.82 -8.01 -0.66
N GLU A 56 18.40 -8.84 -1.52
CA GLU A 56 17.72 -9.32 -2.74
C GLU A 56 16.39 -10.01 -2.43
N LYS A 57 16.30 -10.71 -1.29
CA LYS A 57 15.05 -11.33 -0.80
C LYS A 57 14.01 -10.28 -0.42
N GLU A 58 14.40 -9.20 0.24
CA GLU A 58 13.49 -8.10 0.59
C GLU A 58 12.98 -7.39 -0.69
N VAL A 59 13.86 -7.11 -1.65
CA VAL A 59 13.48 -6.51 -2.95
C VAL A 59 12.55 -7.44 -3.73
N ALA A 60 12.83 -8.73 -3.78
CA ALA A 60 11.97 -9.71 -4.46
C ALA A 60 10.60 -9.83 -3.78
N GLN A 61 10.54 -9.85 -2.46
CA GLN A 61 9.26 -9.87 -1.72
C GLN A 61 8.45 -8.59 -1.94
N GLU A 62 9.12 -7.44 -1.99
CA GLU A 62 8.47 -6.15 -2.23
C GLU A 62 7.86 -6.08 -3.63
N LYS A 63 8.60 -6.56 -4.64
CA LYS A 63 8.14 -6.68 -6.02
C LYS A 63 6.96 -7.66 -6.15
N MET A 64 7.06 -8.85 -5.55
CA MET A 64 5.95 -9.81 -5.52
C MET A 64 4.68 -9.25 -4.85
N ARG A 65 4.84 -8.40 -3.82
CA ARG A 65 3.71 -7.72 -3.18
C ARG A 65 3.10 -6.64 -4.09
N GLU A 66 3.92 -5.92 -4.85
CA GLU A 66 3.44 -4.92 -5.84
C GLU A 66 2.69 -5.56 -6.99
N ASP A 67 3.22 -6.66 -7.52
CA ASP A 67 2.56 -7.43 -8.57
C ASP A 67 1.18 -7.91 -8.11
N LYS A 68 1.05 -8.31 -6.83
CA LYS A 68 -0.24 -8.72 -6.24
C LYS A 68 -1.24 -7.56 -6.13
N LEU A 69 -0.80 -6.35 -5.78
CA LEU A 69 -1.68 -5.17 -5.64
C LEU A 69 -2.08 -4.56 -7.01
N SER A 70 -1.29 -4.85 -8.04
CA SER A 70 -1.58 -4.48 -9.44
C SER A 70 -2.71 -5.31 -10.06
N VAL A 71 -3.05 -6.45 -9.48
CA VAL A 71 -4.21 -7.26 -9.88
C VAL A 71 -5.50 -6.57 -9.46
N THR A 72 -6.49 -6.56 -10.35
CA THR A 72 -7.82 -6.02 -10.07
C THR A 72 -8.47 -6.74 -8.89
N LYS A 73 -8.74 -6.00 -7.82
CA LYS A 73 -9.55 -6.42 -6.67
C LYS A 73 -11.02 -6.09 -6.96
N GLY A 74 -11.86 -7.12 -7.03
CA GLY A 74 -13.32 -6.97 -7.01
C GLY A 74 -13.82 -6.93 -5.58
N TRP A 75 -14.76 -6.04 -5.31
CA TRP A 75 -15.39 -5.90 -4.00
C TRP A 75 -16.81 -6.44 -4.02
N ASP A 76 -17.30 -6.86 -2.85
CA ASP A 76 -18.70 -7.24 -2.69
C ASP A 76 -19.61 -6.06 -3.04
N LYS A 77 -20.74 -6.35 -3.70
CA LYS A 77 -21.69 -5.31 -4.10
C LYS A 77 -22.30 -4.65 -2.87
N SER A 78 -22.40 -3.33 -2.92
CA SER A 78 -23.19 -2.53 -1.98
C SER A 78 -24.56 -2.22 -2.59
N MET A 79 -25.48 -1.70 -1.79
CA MET A 79 -26.83 -1.33 -2.23
C MET A 79 -27.03 0.18 -2.09
N LEU A 80 -27.39 0.84 -3.20
CA LEU A 80 -27.87 2.22 -3.22
C LEU A 80 -29.40 2.21 -3.09
N LEU A 81 -29.97 3.09 -2.26
CA LEU A 81 -31.42 3.15 -2.00
C LEU A 81 -32.00 1.79 -1.54
N ASN A 82 -31.17 0.93 -0.94
CA ASN A 82 -31.52 -0.44 -0.54
C ASN A 82 -32.02 -1.36 -1.67
N GLU A 83 -31.91 -0.96 -2.94
CA GLU A 83 -32.48 -1.72 -4.07
C GLU A 83 -31.55 -1.80 -5.29
N ILE A 84 -30.66 -0.82 -5.48
CA ILE A 84 -29.80 -0.73 -6.66
C ILE A 84 -28.42 -1.31 -6.33
N PRO A 85 -28.01 -2.43 -6.96
CA PRO A 85 -26.67 -2.95 -6.75
C PRO A 85 -25.59 -2.01 -7.31
N VAL A 86 -24.58 -1.75 -6.49
CA VAL A 86 -23.39 -0.98 -6.84
C VAL A 86 -22.16 -1.87 -6.70
N GLY A 87 -21.49 -2.10 -7.82
CA GLY A 87 -20.21 -2.82 -7.89
C GLY A 87 -19.02 -1.87 -7.84
N LEU A 88 -17.94 -2.33 -7.20
CA LEU A 88 -16.67 -1.61 -7.13
C LEU A 88 -15.53 -2.55 -7.53
N LYS A 89 -14.60 -2.03 -8.33
CA LYS A 89 -13.32 -2.67 -8.63
C LYS A 89 -12.20 -1.68 -8.46
N THR A 90 -11.08 -2.12 -7.90
CA THR A 90 -9.89 -1.30 -7.69
C THR A 90 -8.64 -2.02 -8.15
N LYS A 91 -7.60 -1.28 -8.51
CA LYS A 91 -6.23 -1.78 -8.69
C LYS A 91 -5.26 -0.69 -8.26
N TRP A 92 -4.10 -1.08 -7.74
CA TRP A 92 -3.07 -0.12 -7.35
C TRP A 92 -1.84 -0.30 -8.22
N VAL A 93 -1.34 0.81 -8.76
CA VAL A 93 -0.12 0.84 -9.58
C VAL A 93 0.60 2.15 -9.27
N ASP A 94 1.88 2.07 -8.90
CA ASP A 94 2.79 3.21 -8.79
C ASP A 94 2.26 4.41 -7.98
N GLY A 95 1.68 4.14 -6.80
CA GLY A 95 1.18 5.19 -5.89
C GLY A 95 -0.22 5.71 -6.23
N ILE A 96 -0.89 5.09 -7.20
CA ILE A 96 -2.23 5.48 -7.66
C ILE A 96 -3.16 4.27 -7.55
N MET A 97 -4.28 4.47 -6.86
CA MET A 97 -5.42 3.56 -6.92
C MET A 97 -6.31 3.95 -8.10
N SER A 98 -6.37 3.11 -9.13
CA SER A 98 -7.43 3.21 -10.15
C SER A 98 -8.68 2.49 -9.64
N TYR A 99 -9.85 3.09 -9.84
CA TYR A 99 -11.11 2.49 -9.44
C TYR A 99 -12.18 2.63 -10.52
N GLN A 100 -13.14 1.71 -10.49
CA GLN A 100 -14.33 1.74 -11.31
C GLN A 100 -15.54 1.39 -10.43
N LEU A 101 -16.50 2.31 -10.36
CA LEU A 101 -17.85 2.03 -9.85
C LEU A 101 -18.78 1.68 -11.01
N SER A 102 -19.64 0.70 -10.78
CA SER A 102 -20.71 0.31 -11.70
C SER A 102 -22.03 0.26 -10.95
N VAL A 103 -23.09 0.80 -11.54
CA VAL A 103 -24.42 0.87 -10.98
C VAL A 103 -25.38 0.24 -11.97
N GLU A 104 -26.22 -0.67 -11.50
CA GLU A 104 -27.28 -1.26 -12.33
C GLU A 104 -28.45 -0.26 -12.45
N GLY A 105 -28.87 0.03 -13.69
CA GLY A 105 -29.94 0.97 -13.98
C GLY A 105 -29.50 2.44 -14.18
N ASN A 106 -30.50 3.33 -14.22
CA ASN A 106 -30.32 4.74 -14.57
C ASN A 106 -30.45 5.65 -13.33
N LEU A 107 -29.33 6.23 -12.89
CA LEU A 107 -29.31 7.16 -11.76
C LEU A 107 -29.90 8.53 -12.09
N ARG A 108 -29.92 8.94 -13.38
CA ARG A 108 -30.35 10.29 -13.77
C ARG A 108 -31.83 10.55 -13.52
N THR A 109 -32.65 9.50 -13.48
CA THR A 109 -34.09 9.62 -13.19
C THR A 109 -34.39 9.64 -11.69
N ARG A 110 -33.41 9.24 -10.85
CA ARG A 110 -33.57 9.07 -9.40
C ARG A 110 -32.84 10.14 -8.57
N GLY A 111 -31.76 10.69 -9.12
CA GLY A 111 -30.97 11.75 -8.51
C GLY A 111 -31.55 13.15 -8.75
N THR A 112 -31.43 14.02 -7.75
CA THR A 112 -31.51 15.48 -7.97
C THR A 112 -30.22 16.00 -8.62
N TYR A 113 -30.19 17.26 -9.05
CA TYR A 113 -29.01 17.86 -9.71
C TYR A 113 -27.71 17.76 -8.89
N PHE A 114 -27.84 17.71 -7.55
CA PHE A 114 -26.71 17.62 -6.61
C PHE A 114 -26.55 16.22 -6.01
N SER A 115 -27.14 15.18 -6.62
CA SER A 115 -27.05 13.85 -6.03
C SER A 115 -25.63 13.29 -6.14
N GLU A 116 -25.16 12.74 -5.03
CA GLU A 116 -23.76 12.32 -4.86
C GLU A 116 -23.72 10.94 -4.20
N ILE A 117 -22.85 10.11 -4.73
CA ILE A 117 -22.48 8.81 -4.19
C ILE A 117 -21.06 8.94 -3.66
N THR A 118 -20.85 8.67 -2.38
CA THR A 118 -19.53 8.63 -1.77
C THR A 118 -19.14 7.19 -1.47
N ALA A 119 -18.06 6.72 -2.10
CA ALA A 119 -17.42 5.48 -1.71
C ALA A 119 -16.46 5.75 -0.54
N VAL A 120 -16.66 5.07 0.58
CA VAL A 120 -15.83 5.19 1.77
C VAL A 120 -15.05 3.90 1.97
N PHE A 121 -13.73 4.01 2.10
CA PHE A 121 -12.80 2.89 2.28
C PHE A 121 -12.34 2.81 3.71
N LYS A 122 -12.40 1.63 4.32
CA LYS A 122 -12.07 1.40 5.72
C LYS A 122 -10.99 0.35 5.89
N ASP A 123 -10.25 0.48 6.99
CA ASP A 123 -9.36 -0.57 7.46
C ASP A 123 -10.12 -1.64 8.26
N LYS A 124 -9.37 -2.63 8.77
CA LYS A 124 -9.91 -3.77 9.51
C LYS A 124 -10.57 -3.38 10.84
N ASP A 125 -10.25 -2.20 11.35
CA ASP A 125 -10.72 -1.66 12.62
C ASP A 125 -11.79 -0.57 12.39
N ASP A 126 -12.36 -0.53 11.16
CA ASP A 126 -13.38 0.40 10.67
C ASP A 126 -12.97 1.88 10.59
N PHE A 127 -11.67 2.20 10.67
CA PHE A 127 -11.21 3.57 10.46
C PHE A 127 -11.21 3.95 8.98
N HIS A 128 -11.64 5.18 8.68
CA HIS A 128 -11.62 5.72 7.32
C HIS A 128 -10.20 5.90 6.81
N ILE A 129 -9.88 5.25 5.69
CA ILE A 129 -8.63 5.46 4.94
C ILE A 129 -8.84 6.53 3.87
N ALA A 130 -9.90 6.41 3.07
CA ALA A 130 -10.16 7.29 1.94
C ALA A 130 -11.67 7.46 1.69
N LYS A 131 -12.04 8.58 1.05
CA LYS A 131 -13.40 8.86 0.62
C LYS A 131 -13.40 9.45 -0.79
N ILE A 132 -14.32 8.99 -1.61
CA ILE A 132 -14.42 9.40 -3.01
C ILE A 132 -15.85 9.86 -3.30
N PRO A 133 -16.11 11.18 -3.31
CA PRO A 133 -17.39 11.72 -3.73
C PRO A 133 -17.51 11.67 -5.25
N ILE A 134 -18.63 11.15 -5.74
CA ILE A 134 -18.92 10.98 -7.17
C ILE A 134 -20.31 11.54 -7.44
N LYS A 135 -20.38 12.60 -8.24
CA LYS A 135 -21.66 13.15 -8.69
C LYS A 135 -22.36 12.15 -9.59
N SER A 136 -23.67 11.96 -9.41
CA SER A 136 -24.46 11.02 -10.20
C SER A 136 -24.42 11.30 -11.72
N ASN A 137 -24.25 12.58 -12.09
CA ASN A 137 -24.15 13.01 -13.48
C ASN A 137 -22.79 12.70 -14.13
N ALA A 138 -21.76 12.35 -13.34
CA ALA A 138 -20.45 11.97 -13.85
C ALA A 138 -20.43 10.55 -14.42
N PHE A 139 -21.41 9.72 -14.09
CA PHE A 139 -21.51 8.37 -14.59
C PHE A 139 -21.87 8.33 -16.08
N THR A 140 -21.21 7.46 -16.82
CA THR A 140 -21.52 7.17 -18.23
C THR A 140 -22.45 5.97 -18.31
N GLY A 141 -23.54 6.09 -19.08
CA GLY A 141 -24.52 5.02 -19.25
C GLY A 141 -24.25 4.19 -20.50
N LEU A 142 -24.40 2.88 -20.40
CA LEU A 142 -24.52 2.00 -21.55
C LEU A 142 -25.99 1.98 -22.00
N VAL A 143 -26.23 2.40 -23.24
CA VAL A 143 -27.56 2.39 -23.84
C VAL A 143 -27.83 0.98 -24.38
N GLY A 144 -28.99 0.43 -24.04
CA GLY A 144 -29.47 -0.85 -24.53
C GLY A 144 -29.76 -0.84 -26.03
N PHE A 145 -30.03 -2.02 -26.59
CA PHE A 145 -30.31 -2.19 -28.02
C PHE A 145 -31.55 -1.41 -28.51
N ASP A 146 -32.42 -0.98 -27.60
CA ASP A 146 -33.58 -0.14 -27.89
C ASP A 146 -33.24 1.35 -28.08
N GLY A 147 -31.97 1.74 -27.87
CA GLY A 147 -31.50 3.12 -27.99
C GLY A 147 -32.05 4.06 -26.91
N LYS A 148 -32.77 3.55 -25.90
CA LYS A 148 -33.54 4.35 -24.93
C LYS A 148 -33.28 3.94 -23.49
N THR A 149 -33.08 2.66 -23.23
CA THR A 149 -32.90 2.15 -21.86
C THR A 149 -31.43 2.22 -21.47
N VAL A 150 -31.13 2.87 -20.34
CA VAL A 150 -29.80 2.78 -19.71
C VAL A 150 -29.85 1.65 -18.70
N SER A 151 -29.26 0.51 -19.06
CA SER A 151 -29.28 -0.71 -18.23
C SER A 151 -28.18 -0.71 -17.18
N ASN A 152 -27.06 -0.04 -17.44
CA ASN A 152 -25.92 0.08 -16.54
C ASN A 152 -25.24 1.44 -16.68
N MET A 153 -24.70 1.94 -15.58
CA MET A 153 -23.91 3.16 -15.53
C MET A 153 -22.56 2.87 -14.87
N SER A 154 -21.49 3.50 -15.34
CA SER A 154 -20.17 3.35 -14.75
C SER A 154 -19.41 4.67 -14.64
N TYR A 155 -18.53 4.73 -13.65
CA TYR A 155 -17.59 5.83 -13.43
C TYR A 155 -16.22 5.21 -13.14
N SER A 156 -15.18 5.74 -13.79
CA SER A 156 -13.81 5.29 -13.60
C SER A 156 -12.92 6.50 -13.40
N ASP A 157 -12.02 6.44 -12.41
CA ASP A 157 -11.09 7.52 -12.09
C ASP A 157 -9.94 6.99 -11.23
N GLN A 158 -9.09 7.91 -10.74
CA GLN A 158 -7.86 7.61 -10.01
C GLN A 158 -7.76 8.42 -8.73
N LEU A 159 -7.23 7.79 -7.67
CA LEU A 159 -6.96 8.42 -6.38
C LEU A 159 -5.50 8.19 -6.00
N PRO A 160 -4.70 9.24 -5.76
CA PRO A 160 -3.38 9.09 -5.17
C PRO A 160 -3.50 8.43 -3.79
N LEU A 161 -2.85 7.29 -3.61
CA LEU A 161 -2.92 6.51 -2.37
C LEU A 161 -1.62 5.73 -2.21
N SER A 162 -0.99 5.82 -1.04
CA SER A 162 0.22 5.06 -0.80
C SER A 162 -0.05 3.55 -0.83
N LYS A 163 1.01 2.78 -1.12
CA LYS A 163 0.95 1.31 -1.12
C LYS A 163 0.41 0.75 0.19
N ASP A 164 0.87 1.31 1.31
CA ASP A 164 0.47 0.87 2.64
C ASP A 164 -0.97 1.22 2.96
N GLU A 165 -1.45 2.40 2.53
CA GLU A 165 -2.86 2.76 2.66
C GLU A 165 -3.76 1.84 1.84
N TYR A 166 -3.43 1.59 0.57
CA TYR A 166 -4.22 0.68 -0.27
C TYR A 166 -4.25 -0.75 0.28
N ALA A 167 -3.10 -1.25 0.76
CA ALA A 167 -3.00 -2.58 1.34
C ALA A 167 -3.80 -2.74 2.64
N ARG A 168 -4.05 -1.65 3.39
CA ARG A 168 -4.87 -1.66 4.61
C ARG A 168 -6.37 -1.67 4.34
N ILE A 169 -6.83 -1.38 3.11
CA ILE A 169 -8.27 -1.35 2.84
C ILE A 169 -8.84 -2.77 2.86
N THR A 170 -9.72 -3.02 3.82
CA THR A 170 -10.39 -4.31 4.00
C THR A 170 -11.86 -4.28 3.64
N SER A 171 -12.51 -3.13 3.75
CA SER A 171 -13.93 -2.98 3.45
C SER A 171 -14.22 -1.64 2.77
N TRP A 172 -15.42 -1.54 2.20
CA TRP A 172 -15.93 -0.31 1.64
C TRP A 172 -17.42 -0.19 1.95
N GLU A 173 -17.93 1.03 1.97
CA GLU A 173 -19.36 1.31 2.08
C GLU A 173 -19.77 2.45 1.15
N LEU A 174 -21.07 2.52 0.90
CA LEU A 174 -21.69 3.53 0.07
C LEU A 174 -22.46 4.50 0.97
N ILE A 175 -22.17 5.79 0.85
CA ILE A 175 -23.01 6.85 1.40
C ILE A 175 -23.61 7.59 0.22
N TRP A 176 -24.89 7.95 0.29
CA TRP A 176 -25.55 8.70 -0.77
C TRP A 176 -26.31 9.89 -0.22
N SER A 177 -26.42 10.93 -1.03
CA SER A 177 -27.20 12.12 -0.72
C SER A 177 -27.88 12.68 -1.98
N GLY A 178 -28.99 13.39 -1.79
CA GLY A 178 -29.71 14.03 -2.90
C GLY A 178 -30.43 13.07 -3.86
N PHE A 179 -30.62 11.81 -3.48
CA PHE A 179 -31.49 10.86 -4.19
C PHE A 179 -32.90 10.90 -3.59
N LYS A 180 -33.91 10.68 -4.42
CA LYS A 180 -35.29 10.56 -3.95
C LYS A 180 -35.52 9.14 -3.46
N ASP A 181 -35.80 8.99 -2.17
CA ASP A 181 -36.40 7.76 -1.64
C ASP A 181 -37.82 7.68 -2.22
N GLN A 182 -38.13 6.65 -2.99
CA GLN A 182 -39.49 6.38 -3.45
C GLN A 182 -40.14 5.34 -2.54
#